data_AF-A0A3C1A7V6-F1
#
_entry.id   AF-A0A3C1A7V6-F1
#
_cell.length_a   1.000
_cell.length_b   1.000
_cell.length_c   1.000
_cell.angle_alpha   90.00
_cell.angle_beta   90.00
_cell.angle_gamma   90.00
#
_symmetry.space_group_name_H-M   'P 1'
#
loop_
_entity.id
_entity.type
_entity.pdbx_description
1 polymer ?
#
loop_
_entity_poly.entity_id
_entity_poly.type
_entity_poly.pdbx_seq_one_letter_code
_entity_poly.pdbx_strand_id
1 'polypeptide(L)' 'MYKKYVKRFLDIVCALAAITVFSWLYIILMILGAYKMHGNPFFTQPRPGKNEKIFK' A
#
# COMPACT_ATOMS: atom_id res chain seq x y z
N MET A 1 2.67 16.02 20.44
CA MET A 1 3.32 14.68 20.38
C MET A 1 2.58 13.67 19.51
N TYR A 2 1.26 13.47 19.69
CA TYR A 2 0.47 12.46 18.98
C TYR A 2 0.58 12.49 17.43
N LYS A 3 0.30 13.65 16.81
CA LYS A 3 0.31 13.81 15.34
C LYS A 3 1.68 13.61 14.67
N LYS A 4 2.79 13.85 15.39
CA LYS A 4 4.15 13.79 14.81
C LYS A 4 4.81 12.43 15.01
N TYR A 5 4.63 11.79 16.17
CA TYR A 5 5.38 10.58 16.52
C TYR A 5 4.48 9.36 16.69
N VAL A 6 3.45 9.44 17.53
CA VAL A 6 2.57 8.30 17.85
C VAL A 6 1.78 7.84 16.63
N LYS A 7 1.18 8.77 15.88
CA LYS A 7 0.43 8.42 14.67
C LYS A 7 1.30 7.72 13.64
N ARG A 8 2.54 8.19 13.42
CA ARG A 8 3.44 7.59 12.42
C ARG A 8 3.86 6.18 12.82
N PHE A 9 4.14 5.96 14.11
CA PHE A 9 4.46 4.63 14.63
C PHE A 9 3.28 3.67 14.45
N LEU A 10 2.08 4.09 14.84
CA LEU A 10 0.86 3.28 14.69
C LEU A 10 0.56 2.97 13.23
N ASP A 11 0.67 3.96 12.32
CA ASP A 11 0.44 3.77 10.88
C ASP A 11 1.39 2.70 10.32
N ILE A 12 2.66 2.63 10.78
CA ILE A 12 3.64 1.61 10.35
C ILE A 12 3.28 0.23 10.89
N VAL A 13 2.99 0.12 12.19
CA VAL A 13 2.66 -1.17 12.83
C VAL A 13 1.38 -1.76 12.24
N CYS A 14 0.33 -0.93 12.06
CA CYS A 14 -0.92 -1.37 11.45
C CYS A 14 -0.74 -1.77 9.98
N ALA A 15 0.05 -1.02 9.20
CA ALA A 15 0.34 -1.38 7.81
C ALA A 15 1.08 -2.72 7.72
N LEU A 16 2.10 -2.94 8.56
CA LEU A 16 2.83 -4.20 8.61
C LEU A 16 1.91 -5.37 8.99
N ALA A 17 1.12 -5.21 10.04
CA ALA A 17 0.17 -6.24 10.48
C ALA A 17 -0.84 -6.60 9.38
N ALA A 18 -1.42 -5.60 8.70
CA ALA A 18 -2.34 -5.83 7.60
C ALA A 18 -1.68 -6.58 6.43
N ILE A 19 -0.46 -6.18 6.03
CA ILE A 19 0.28 -6.86 4.96
C ILE A 19 0.58 -8.31 5.34
N THR A 20 1.00 -8.58 6.58
CA THR A 20 1.30 -9.94 7.03
C THR A 20 0.05 -10.83 7.03
N VAL A 21 -1.04 -10.36 7.65
CA VAL A 21 -2.29 -11.14 7.78
C VAL A 21 -2.95 -11.39 6.43
N PHE A 22 -2.93 -10.40 5.53
CA PHE A 22 -3.55 -10.50 4.20
C PHE A 22 -2.55 -10.88 3.09
N SER A 23 -1.33 -11.30 3.45
CA SER A 23 -0.28 -11.65 2.47
C SER A 23 -0.73 -12.70 1.45
N TRP A 24 -1.39 -13.76 1.93
CA TRP A 24 -1.94 -14.82 1.07
C TRP A 24 -2.97 -14.28 0.07
N LEU A 25 -3.82 -13.34 0.51
CA LEU A 25 -4.84 -12.72 -0.34
C LEU A 25 -4.20 -11.82 -1.40
N TYR A 26 -3.19 -11.01 -1.01
CA TYR A 26 -2.46 -10.17 -1.95
C TYR A 26 -1.77 -10.97 -3.05
N ILE A 27 -1.22 -12.15 -2.73
CA ILE A 27 -0.61 -13.05 -3.72
C ILE A 27 -1.64 -13.55 -4.73
N ILE A 28 -2.82 -13.99 -4.27
CA ILE A 28 -3.90 -14.45 -5.15
C ILE A 28 -4.34 -13.31 -6.10
N LEU A 29 -4.58 -12.11 -5.56
CA LEU A 29 -4.98 -10.94 -6.34
C LEU A 29 -3.90 -10.53 -7.36
N MET A 30 -2.62 -10.63 -6.99
CA MET A 30 -1.50 -10.31 -7.88
C MET A 30 -1.45 -11.27 -9.07
N ILE A 31 -1.63 -12.58 -8.86
CA ILE A 31 -1.65 -13.58 -9.94
C ILE A 31 -2.83 -13.34 -10.88
N LEU A 32 -4.03 -13.15 -10.32
CA LEU A 32 -5.24 -12.89 -11.11
C LEU A 32 -5.13 -11.59 -11.91
N GLY A 33 -4.62 -10.53 -11.29
CA GLY A 33 -4.37 -9.25 -11.94
C GLY A 33 -3.34 -9.37 -13.06
N ALA A 34 -2.24 -10.11 -12.84
CA ALA A 34 -1.18 -10.28 -13.83
C ALA A 34 -1.70 -11.01 -15.08
N TYR A 35 -2.54 -12.04 -14.87
CA TYR A 35 -3.18 -12.75 -15.97
C TYR A 35 -4.15 -11.88 -16.74
N LYS A 36 -5.02 -11.11 -16.05
CA LYS A 36 -6.03 -10.25 -16.69
C LYS A 36 -5.43 -9.02 -17.39
N MET A 37 -4.34 -8.48 -16.86
CA MET A 37 -3.69 -7.27 -17.37
C MET A 37 -2.54 -7.59 -18.33
N HIS A 38 -2.37 -8.88 -18.70
CA HIS A 38 -1.32 -9.36 -19.62
C HIS A 38 0.08 -8.84 -19.27
N GLY A 39 0.41 -8.81 -17.98
CA GLY A 39 1.65 -8.21 -17.51
C GLY A 39 1.56 -7.75 -16.06
N ASN A 40 1.68 -6.44 -15.84
CA ASN A 40 1.79 -5.89 -14.49
C ASN A 40 0.39 -5.72 -13.84
N PRO A 41 0.09 -6.39 -12.71
CA PRO A 41 -1.17 -6.22 -11.97
C PRO A 41 -1.32 -4.86 -11.27
N PHE A 42 -0.24 -4.07 -11.18
CA PHE A 42 -0.23 -2.82 -10.43
C PHE A 42 -0.50 -1.62 -11.32
N PHE A 43 -1.50 -0.82 -10.94
CA PHE A 43 -1.82 0.45 -11.55
C PHE A 43 -1.58 1.59 -10.56
N THR A 44 -0.62 2.45 -10.87
CA THR A 44 -0.21 3.60 -10.04
C THR A 44 -0.69 4.90 -10.66
N GLN A 45 -1.26 5.80 -9.85
CA GLN A 45 -1.70 7.12 -10.29
C GLN A 45 -0.97 8.19 -9.47
N PRO A 46 -0.42 9.24 -10.11
CA PRO A 46 0.18 10.33 -9.38
C PRO A 46 -0.88 11.07 -8.55
N ARG A 47 -0.63 11.22 -7.25
CA ARG A 47 -1.51 11.92 -6.32
C ARG A 47 -0.71 12.88 -5.44
N PRO A 48 -1.24 14.07 -5.11
CA PRO A 48 -0.56 15.01 -4.22
C PRO A 48 -0.57 14.48 -2.79
N GLY A 49 0.63 14.30 -2.21
CA GLY A 49 0.85 13.77 -0.87
C GLY A 49 1.11 14.85 0.17
N LYS A 50 1.78 14.47 1.26
CA LYS A 50 2.12 15.39 2.34
C LYS A 50 2.98 16.54 1.81
N ASN A 51 2.57 17.78 2.10
CA ASN A 51 3.21 19.01 1.59
C ASN A 51 3.27 19.02 0.04
N GLU A 52 2.22 18.55 -0.62
CA GLU A 52 2.05 18.56 -2.09
C GLU A 52 3.08 17.73 -2.87
N LYS A 53 3.90 16.95 -2.17
CA LYS A 53 4.84 16.02 -2.81
C LYS A 53 4.05 14.93 -3.53
N ILE A 54 4.18 14.87 -4.86
CA ILE A 54 3.50 13.87 -5.69
C ILE A 54 4.02 12.47 -5.33
N PHE A 55 3.12 11.57 -4.94
CA PHE A 55 3.37 10.15 -4.80
C PHE A 55 2.76 9.40 -5.98
N LYS A 56 3.36 8.28 -6.37
CA LYS A 56 2.86 7.38 -7.43
C LYS A 56 2.19 6.18 -6.80
#